data_AF-A0A3P7L1J9-F1
#
_entry.id   AF-A0A3P7L1J9-F1
#
_cell.length_a   1.000
_cell.length_b   1.000
_cell.length_c   1.000
_cell.angle_alpha   90.00
_cell.angle_beta   90.00
_cell.angle_gamma   90.00
#
_symmetry.space_group_name_H-M   'P 1'
#
loop_
_entity.id
_entity.type
_entity.pdbx_description
1 polymer ?
#
loop_
_entity_poly.entity_id
_entity_poly.type
_entity_poly.pdbx_seq_one_letter_code
_entity_poly.pdbx_strand_id
1 'polypeptide(L)'
;MVHAIKMGWARKPKPKEEKKLYDLWAAEDSMDHKTKSELARMRMHMPAPKMPLPSHAESYNPPEEYLFDEEEKKKWDETEPEDRRLQFVPQKYDALRKVPQYDKFLTERFERCLDLYLAPRKIKMK
;
A
#
# COMPACT_ATOMS: atom_id res chain seq x y z
N MET A 1 8.77 -24.24 47.97
CA MET A 1 8.29 -22.88 47.62
C MET A 1 9.09 -21.76 48.29
N VAL A 2 9.27 -21.77 49.61
CA VAL A 2 10.02 -20.72 50.36
C VAL A 2 11.49 -20.60 49.94
N HIS A 3 12.17 -21.72 49.65
CA HIS A 3 13.56 -21.71 49.17
C HIS A 3 13.72 -20.91 47.86
N ALA A 4 12.80 -21.06 46.90
CA ALA A 4 12.83 -20.33 45.64
C ALA A 4 12.59 -18.81 45.80
N ILE A 5 11.81 -18.41 46.81
CA ILE A 5 11.61 -16.99 47.16
C ILE A 5 12.87 -16.42 47.83
N LYS A 6 13.50 -17.19 48.74
CA LYS A 6 14.73 -16.80 49.44
C LYS A 6 15.94 -16.71 48.49
N MET A 7 16.01 -17.60 47.50
CA MET A 7 17.01 -17.56 46.42
C MET A 7 16.69 -16.52 45.33
N GLY A 8 15.54 -15.84 45.42
CA GLY A 8 15.14 -14.76 44.51
C GLY A 8 14.61 -15.20 43.14
N TRP A 9 14.44 -16.50 42.91
CA TRP A 9 13.89 -17.06 41.67
C TRP A 9 12.38 -16.83 41.54
N ALA A 10 11.67 -16.77 42.66
CA ALA A 10 10.25 -16.43 42.68
C ALA A 10 10.05 -15.06 43.31
N ARG A 11 9.65 -14.07 42.51
CA ARG A 11 9.26 -12.74 42.96
C ARG A 11 7.74 -12.65 43.08
N LYS A 12 7.25 -11.86 44.04
CA LYS A 12 5.83 -11.51 44.10
C LYS A 12 5.42 -10.83 42.78
N PRO A 13 4.20 -11.05 42.28
CA PRO A 13 3.73 -10.36 41.08
C PRO A 13 3.80 -8.85 41.34
N LYS A 14 4.59 -8.13 40.52
CA LYS A 14 4.61 -6.67 40.55
C LYS A 14 3.22 -6.16 40.14
N PRO A 15 2.74 -5.04 40.69
CA PRO A 15 1.59 -4.35 40.12
C PRO A 15 1.87 -4.10 38.63
N LYS A 16 0.87 -4.31 37.77
CA LYS A 16 1.01 -4.06 36.33
C LYS A 16 1.34 -2.58 36.16
N GLU A 17 2.59 -2.27 35.83
CA GLU A 17 2.99 -0.93 35.44
C GLU A 17 2.20 -0.57 34.18
N GLU A 18 1.52 0.58 34.20
CA GLU A 18 0.83 1.09 33.03
C GLU A 18 1.86 1.37 31.94
N LYS A 19 1.62 0.85 30.73
CA LYS A 19 2.51 1.10 29.59
C LYS A 19 2.48 2.59 29.29
N LYS A 20 3.62 3.27 29.49
CA LYS A 20 3.78 4.66 29.07
C LYS A 20 3.63 4.75 27.56
N LEU A 21 2.60 5.45 27.11
CA LEU A 21 2.40 5.77 25.70
C LEU A 21 3.24 7.02 25.38
N TYR A 22 4.05 6.92 24.34
CA TYR A 22 4.85 8.03 23.85
C TYR A 22 4.46 8.28 22.39
N ASP A 23 4.38 9.55 22.01
CA ASP A 23 4.27 9.91 20.61
C ASP A 23 5.66 9.81 19.97
N LEU A 24 5.77 8.88 19.02
CA LEU A 24 6.98 8.65 18.24
C LEU A 24 7.33 9.82 17.31
N TRP A 25 6.34 10.63 16.95
CA TRP A 25 6.47 11.67 15.93
C TRP A 25 6.55 13.08 16.52
N ALA A 26 6.45 13.23 17.84
CA ALA A 26 6.45 14.53 18.53
C ALA A 26 7.68 15.42 18.23
N ALA A 27 8.79 14.84 17.77
CA ALA A 27 10.02 15.55 17.44
C ALA A 27 10.27 15.75 15.93
N GLU A 28 9.41 15.23 15.05
CA GLU A 28 9.69 15.20 13.60
C GLU A 28 9.46 16.55 12.90
N ASP A 29 8.62 17.42 13.49
CA ASP A 29 8.31 18.76 12.98
C ASP A 29 9.50 19.73 13.06
N SER A 30 10.45 19.49 13.98
CA SER A 30 11.68 20.27 14.10
C SER A 30 12.83 19.59 13.36
N MET A 31 13.33 20.21 12.29
CA MET A 31 14.55 19.80 11.59
C MET A 31 15.81 19.88 12.49
N ASP A 32 15.71 20.58 13.63
CA ASP A 32 16.82 20.91 14.53
C ASP A 32 17.43 19.70 15.26
N HIS A 33 16.69 18.59 15.37
CA HIS A 33 17.15 17.37 16.04
C HIS A 33 17.78 16.34 15.09
N LYS A 34 17.85 16.62 13.77
CA LYS A 34 18.32 15.66 12.77
C LYS A 34 19.84 15.77 12.57
N THR A 35 20.51 14.63 12.62
CA THR A 35 21.94 14.52 12.35
C THR A 35 22.23 14.83 10.87
N LYS A 36 23.44 15.32 10.56
CA LYS A 36 23.88 15.56 9.17
C LYS A 36 23.69 14.32 8.26
N SER A 37 23.89 13.12 8.79
CA SER A 37 23.66 11.85 8.10
C SER A 37 22.19 11.58 7.79
N GLU A 38 21.28 11.92 8.71
CA GLU A 38 19.83 11.79 8.52
C GLU A 38 19.33 12.74 7.43
N LEU A 39 19.77 13.99 7.47
CA LEU A 39 19.48 14.98 6.45
C LEU A 39 20.00 14.56 5.07
N ALA A 40 21.19 13.95 5.00
CA ALA A 40 21.74 13.43 3.75
C ALA A 40 20.90 12.28 3.17
N ARG A 41 20.44 11.34 4.02
CA ARG A 41 19.53 10.26 3.60
C ARG A 41 18.20 10.80 3.08
N MET A 42 17.65 11.82 3.74
CA MET A 42 16.39 12.46 3.30
C MET A 42 16.54 13.15 1.94
N ARG A 43 17.66 13.82 1.67
CA ARG A 43 17.93 14.50 0.39
C ARG A 43 18.09 13.54 -0.79
N MET A 44 18.70 12.37 -0.56
CA MET A 44 18.95 11.35 -1.58
C MET A 44 17.84 10.29 -1.64
N HIS A 45 16.76 10.46 -0.87
CA HIS A 45 15.66 9.51 -0.83
C HIS A 45 14.86 9.59 -2.14
N MET A 46 14.87 8.50 -2.89
CA MET A 46 13.98 8.35 -4.03
C MET A 46 12.63 7.81 -3.57
N PRO A 47 11.56 8.61 -3.64
CA PRO A 47 10.25 8.19 -3.15
C PRO A 47 9.75 6.99 -3.94
N ALA A 48 9.02 6.11 -3.26
CA ALA A 48 8.24 5.10 -3.94
C ALA A 48 7.24 5.77 -4.90
N PRO A 49 7.03 5.23 -6.11
CA PRO A 49 5.97 5.69 -6.99
C PRO A 49 4.63 5.69 -6.24
N LYS A 50 3.85 6.76 -6.36
CA LYS A 50 2.51 6.81 -5.77
C LYS A 50 1.53 6.09 -6.70
N MET A 51 0.47 5.53 -6.14
CA MET A 51 -0.60 4.99 -6.99
C MET A 51 -1.25 6.14 -7.76
N PRO A 52 -1.66 5.90 -9.02
CA PRO A 52 -2.48 6.87 -9.74
C PRO A 52 -3.78 7.10 -8.99
N LEU A 53 -4.37 8.28 -9.20
CA LEU A 53 -5.70 8.56 -8.68
C LEU A 53 -6.73 7.70 -9.45
N PRO A 54 -7.80 7.27 -8.78
CA PRO A 54 -8.88 6.56 -9.45
C PRO A 54 -9.45 7.36 -10.64
N SER A 55 -9.74 6.67 -11.73
CA SER A 55 -10.26 7.27 -12.96
C SER A 55 -11.75 6.98 -13.15
N HIS A 56 -12.40 7.67 -14.09
CA HIS A 56 -13.82 7.45 -14.42
C HIS A 56 -14.10 6.02 -14.93
N ALA A 57 -13.13 5.38 -15.58
CA ALA A 57 -13.26 4.00 -16.06
C ALA A 57 -13.39 2.97 -14.92
N GLU A 58 -12.89 3.29 -13.72
CA GLU A 58 -12.95 2.42 -12.52
C GLU A 58 -14.27 2.59 -11.74
N SER A 59 -15.13 3.53 -12.16
CA SER A 59 -16.45 3.69 -11.58
C SER A 59 -17.30 2.44 -11.86
N TYR A 60 -18.17 2.07 -10.91
CA TYR A 60 -19.17 1.04 -11.15
C TYR A 60 -20.22 1.45 -12.20
N ASN A 61 -20.37 2.75 -12.44
CA ASN A 61 -21.27 3.32 -13.44
C ASN A 61 -20.50 4.36 -14.29
N PRO A 62 -19.63 3.90 -15.20
CA PRO A 62 -18.87 4.78 -16.06
C PRO A 62 -19.75 5.30 -17.21
N PRO A 63 -19.42 6.47 -17.81
CA PRO A 63 -19.99 6.91 -19.07
C PRO A 63 -19.75 5.88 -20.18
N GLU A 64 -20.62 5.89 -21.20
CA GLU A 64 -20.60 4.88 -22.28
C GLU A 64 -19.31 4.92 -23.11
N GLU A 65 -18.66 6.08 -23.20
CA GLU A 65 -17.36 6.26 -23.87
C GLU A 65 -16.22 5.41 -23.27
N TYR A 66 -16.37 4.94 -22.03
CA TYR A 66 -15.37 4.11 -21.36
C TYR A 66 -15.67 2.61 -21.46
N LEU A 67 -16.85 2.22 -21.95
CA LEU A 67 -17.19 0.82 -22.14
C LEU A 67 -16.56 0.32 -23.44
N PHE A 68 -15.96 -0.86 -23.39
CA PHE A 68 -15.31 -1.43 -24.56
C PHE A 68 -16.32 -1.92 -25.60
N ASP A 69 -15.98 -1.67 -26.85
CA ASP A 69 -16.62 -2.31 -28.00
C ASP A 69 -16.25 -3.80 -28.09
N GLU A 70 -17.01 -4.56 -28.88
CA GLU A 70 -16.77 -6.00 -29.06
C GLU A 70 -15.38 -6.30 -29.66
N GLU A 71 -14.90 -5.44 -30.55
CA GLU A 71 -13.56 -5.55 -31.14
C GLU A 71 -12.46 -5.28 -30.11
N GLU A 72 -12.64 -4.26 -29.26
CA GLU A 72 -11.68 -3.92 -28.21
C GLU A 72 -11.60 -5.00 -27.13
N LYS A 73 -12.75 -5.60 -26.76
CA LYS A 73 -12.78 -6.73 -25.82
C LYS A 73 -11.97 -7.92 -26.33
N LYS A 74 -12.17 -8.31 -27.59
CA LYS A 74 -11.39 -9.39 -28.22
C LYS A 74 -9.89 -9.08 -28.21
N LYS A 75 -9.54 -7.85 -28.59
CA LYS A 75 -8.15 -7.40 -28.60
C LYS A 75 -7.53 -7.42 -27.19
N TRP A 76 -8.31 -7.05 -26.17
CA TRP A 76 -7.90 -7.11 -24.77
C TRP A 76 -7.69 -8.55 -24.28
N ASP A 77 -8.55 -9.49 -24.70
CA ASP A 77 -8.42 -10.90 -24.36
C ASP A 77 -7.20 -11.54 -25.05
N GLU A 78 -6.91 -11.16 -26.30
CA GLU A 78 -5.74 -11.61 -27.06
C GLU A 78 -4.41 -11.01 -26.57
N THR A 79 -4.44 -9.83 -25.94
CA THR A 79 -3.23 -9.16 -25.43
C THR A 79 -2.76 -9.83 -24.13
N GLU A 80 -1.45 -10.03 -24.00
CA GLU A 80 -0.84 -10.56 -22.77
C GLU A 80 -1.09 -9.61 -21.59
N PRO A 81 -1.37 -10.11 -20.36
CA PRO A 81 -1.72 -9.27 -19.21
C PRO A 81 -0.76 -8.13 -18.91
N GLU A 82 0.55 -8.34 -19.12
CA GLU A 82 1.60 -7.34 -18.85
C GLU A 82 1.56 -6.14 -19.82
N ASP A 83 1.13 -6.36 -21.06
CA ASP A 83 1.08 -5.35 -22.11
C ASP A 83 -0.28 -4.62 -22.19
N ARG A 84 -1.26 -5.03 -21.38
CA ARG A 84 -2.60 -4.43 -21.40
C ARG A 84 -2.57 -2.99 -20.89
N ARG A 85 -3.24 -2.10 -21.63
CA ARG A 85 -3.43 -0.71 -21.21
C ARG A 85 -4.23 -0.58 -19.91
N LEU A 86 -5.23 -1.44 -19.74
CA LEU A 86 -6.09 -1.51 -18.56
C LEU A 86 -6.04 -2.94 -18.02
N GLN A 87 -5.79 -3.09 -16.72
CA GLN A 87 -5.73 -4.41 -16.07
C GLN A 87 -7.12 -5.06 -15.93
N PHE A 88 -8.18 -4.29 -16.15
CA PHE A 88 -9.58 -4.71 -16.07
C PHE A 88 -10.37 -4.26 -17.30
N VAL A 89 -11.52 -4.89 -17.50
CA VAL A 89 -12.52 -4.48 -18.51
C VAL A 89 -13.55 -3.60 -17.80
N PRO A 90 -13.75 -2.34 -18.22
CA PRO A 90 -14.77 -1.47 -17.66
C PRO A 90 -16.17 -2.07 -17.81
N GLN A 91 -16.95 -2.05 -16.74
CA GLN A 91 -18.31 -2.56 -16.70
C GLN A 91 -19.25 -1.55 -16.04
N LYS A 92 -20.49 -1.50 -16.53
CA LYS A 92 -21.53 -0.61 -16.02
C LYS A 92 -22.56 -1.42 -15.24
N TYR A 93 -22.83 -0.99 -14.02
CA TYR A 93 -23.86 -1.54 -13.16
C TYR A 93 -24.83 -0.44 -12.73
N ASP A 94 -26.14 -0.71 -12.83
CA ASP A 94 -27.16 0.29 -12.49
C ASP A 94 -27.16 0.68 -10.99
N ALA A 95 -26.69 -0.21 -10.13
CA ALA A 95 -26.73 -0.03 -8.67
C ALA A 95 -25.55 -0.72 -7.99
N LEU A 96 -25.03 -0.11 -6.93
CA LEU A 96 -23.88 -0.61 -6.16
C LEU A 96 -24.05 -2.03 -5.64
N ARG A 97 -25.28 -2.42 -5.26
CA ARG A 97 -25.59 -3.78 -4.79
C ARG A 97 -25.43 -4.88 -5.86
N LYS A 98 -25.40 -4.51 -7.14
CA LYS A 98 -25.18 -5.43 -8.27
C LYS A 98 -23.69 -5.61 -8.58
N VAL A 99 -22.82 -4.79 -8.00
CA VAL A 99 -21.39 -4.83 -8.27
C VAL A 99 -20.82 -6.13 -7.67
N PRO A 100 -20.23 -7.00 -8.49
CA PRO A 100 -19.64 -8.24 -8.02
C PRO A 100 -18.33 -7.98 -7.25
N GLN A 101 -17.84 -9.01 -6.59
CA GLN A 101 -16.49 -8.99 -6.06
C GLN A 101 -15.48 -8.88 -7.22
N TYR A 102 -14.44 -8.07 -7.03
CA TYR A 102 -13.39 -7.91 -8.01
C TYR A 102 -12.33 -9.02 -7.87
N ASP A 103 -12.25 -9.92 -8.86
CA ASP A 103 -11.42 -11.13 -8.79
C ASP A 103 -9.91 -10.83 -8.70
N LYS A 104 -9.43 -9.78 -9.38
CA LYS A 104 -8.00 -9.44 -9.42
C LYS A 104 -7.54 -8.58 -8.24
N PHE A 105 -8.43 -8.27 -7.29
CA PHE A 105 -8.12 -7.36 -6.17
C PHE A 105 -6.85 -7.77 -5.41
N LEU A 106 -6.73 -9.05 -5.06
CA LEU A 106 -5.58 -9.54 -4.32
C LEU A 106 -4.30 -9.54 -5.17
N THR A 107 -4.42 -9.95 -6.43
CA THR A 107 -3.31 -10.04 -7.38
C THR A 107 -2.67 -8.67 -7.61
N GLU A 108 -3.46 -7.65 -7.91
CA GLU A 108 -2.95 -6.28 -8.15
C GLU A 108 -2.25 -5.70 -6.91
N ARG A 109 -2.78 -5.95 -5.71
CA ARG A 109 -2.17 -5.48 -4.46
C ARG A 109 -0.87 -6.20 -4.17
N PHE A 110 -0.80 -7.49 -4.48
CA PHE A 110 0.39 -8.29 -4.32
C PHE A 110 1.49 -7.87 -5.32
N GLU A 111 1.16 -7.73 -6.60
CA GLU A 111 2.07 -7.23 -7.63
C GLU A 111 2.61 -5.85 -7.26
N ARG A 112 1.76 -4.95 -6.75
CA ARG A 112 2.19 -3.64 -6.26
C ARG A 112 3.22 -3.72 -5.14
N CYS A 113 3.08 -4.68 -4.21
CA CYS A 113 4.05 -4.91 -3.14
C CYS A 113 5.38 -5.43 -3.71
N LEU A 114 5.33 -6.30 -4.71
CA LEU A 114 6.52 -6.76 -5.43
C LEU A 114 7.22 -5.62 -6.16
N ASP A 115 6.47 -4.74 -6.84
CA ASP A 115 7.02 -3.55 -7.49
C ASP A 115 7.72 -2.61 -6.50
N LEU A 116 7.16 -2.42 -5.31
CA LEU A 116 7.80 -1.59 -4.27
C LEU A 116 9.12 -2.19 -3.78
N TYR A 117 9.21 -3.51 -3.74
CA TYR A 117 10.31 -4.22 -3.12
C TYR A 117 11.43 -4.56 -4.12
N LEU A 118 11.08 -5.08 -5.29
CA LEU A 118 12.01 -5.65 -6.27
C LEU A 118 12.36 -4.70 -7.40
N ALA A 119 11.44 -3.82 -7.82
CA ALA A 119 11.68 -2.99 -9.00
C ALA A 119 12.69 -1.86 -8.70
N PRO A 120 13.75 -1.70 -9.51
CA PRO A 120 14.70 -0.62 -9.33
C PRO A 120 14.03 0.72 -9.62
N ARG A 121 14.16 1.66 -8.69
CA ARG A 121 13.66 3.03 -8.84
C ARG A 121 14.72 3.88 -9.57
N LYS A 122 14.29 4.79 -10.44
CA LYS A 122 15.16 5.75 -11.14
C LYS A 122 14.44 7.09 -11.34
N ILE A 123 15.13 8.20 -11.06
CA ILE A 123 14.65 9.55 -11.41
C ILE A 123 14.83 9.74 -12.92
N LYS A 124 13.74 9.96 -13.64
CA LYS A 124 13.79 10.31 -15.07
C LYS A 124 13.89 11.83 -15.19
N MET A 125 15.03 12.31 -15.71
CA MET A 125 15.16 13.70 -16.14
C MET A 125 14.33 13.86 -17.42
N LYS A 126 13.37 14.78 -17.41
CA LYS A 126 12.49 15.06 -18.55
C LYS A 126 13.04 16.21 -19.37
#